data_AF-A0A446BPU5-F1
#
_entry.id   AF-A0A446BPU5-F1
#
_cell.length_a   1.000
_cell.length_b   1.000
_cell.length_c   1.000
_cell.angle_alpha   90.00
_cell.angle_beta   90.00
_cell.angle_gamma   90.00
#
_symmetry.space_group_name_H-M   'P 1'
#
loop_
_entity.id
_entity.type
_entity.pdbx_description
1 polymer ?
#
loop_
_entity_poly.entity_id
_entity_poly.type
_entity_poly.pdbx_seq_one_letter_code
_entity_poly.pdbx_strand_id
1 'polypeptide(L)'
;MPSAHQSPSIEASIDCLSLDLGRVAIPAEACLFSLLSECFSKIRAIFNLYDPDGILAQSSALERILSAIFDTTSLAFVTERTVRILAGLDDHDKSCLFVQAVAGMTLLFRRLSSVGSVLSDAIISRELQRFAESEHRRLMLEKIGGSSLFSSCYTKSSIVDFVMAAIEEQEVVRRDRLPLSNAGEDLLSDAVAWVSDRPCKNMGLPWGFTIMTLN
;
A
#
# COMPACT_ATOMS: atom_id res chain seq x y z
N MET A 1 11.30 7.21 9.93
CA MET A 1 10.40 6.79 11.02
C MET A 1 8.99 6.85 10.48
N PRO A 2 8.24 5.76 10.49
CA PRO A 2 6.82 5.79 10.16
C PRO A 2 6.15 6.83 11.06
N SER A 3 5.30 7.67 10.48
CA SER A 3 4.50 8.57 11.31
C SER A 3 3.58 7.72 12.19
N ALA A 4 3.45 8.09 13.48
CA ALA A 4 2.80 7.28 14.53
C ALA A 4 1.37 6.82 14.18
N HIS A 5 0.73 7.44 13.18
CA HIS A 5 -0.64 7.21 12.77
C HIS A 5 -0.80 6.25 11.57
N GLN A 6 0.28 5.88 10.85
CA GLN A 6 0.18 5.05 9.63
C GLN A 6 -0.10 3.58 9.92
N SER A 7 0.74 2.93 10.74
CA SER A 7 0.55 1.52 11.15
C SER A 7 -0.85 1.26 11.72
N PRO A 8 -1.34 2.03 12.71
CA PRO A 8 -2.67 1.78 13.28
C PRO A 8 -3.80 2.02 12.27
N SER A 9 -3.63 2.95 11.32
CA SER A 9 -4.60 3.21 10.25
C SER A 9 -4.74 2.02 9.30
N ILE A 10 -3.60 1.42 8.93
CA ILE A 10 -3.54 0.28 8.02
C ILE A 10 -4.05 -0.98 8.72
N GLU A 11 -3.63 -1.23 9.97
CA GLU A 11 -4.11 -2.33 10.80
C GLU A 11 -5.64 -2.30 10.95
N ALA A 12 -6.20 -1.16 11.36
CA ALA A 12 -7.64 -1.01 11.54
C ALA A 12 -8.48 -1.19 10.25
N SER A 13 -7.85 -0.98 9.09
CA SER A 13 -8.48 -1.15 7.77
C SER A 13 -8.38 -2.60 7.26
N ILE A 14 -7.25 -3.28 7.50
CA ILE A 14 -7.03 -4.68 7.09
C ILE A 14 -7.88 -5.65 7.92
N ASP A 15 -8.36 -5.25 9.09
CA ASP A 15 -9.29 -6.05 9.89
C ASP A 15 -10.56 -6.43 9.14
N CYS A 16 -10.99 -5.65 8.15
CA CYS A 16 -12.15 -5.92 7.31
C CYS A 16 -11.95 -7.05 6.29
N LEU A 17 -10.71 -7.51 6.05
CA LEU A 17 -10.39 -8.57 5.09
C LEU A 17 -10.54 -9.97 5.70
N SER A 18 -10.93 -10.95 4.90
CA SER A 18 -10.88 -12.37 5.24
C SER A 18 -9.61 -13.02 4.69
N LEU A 19 -9.13 -14.05 5.39
CA LEU A 19 -8.01 -14.89 4.97
C LEU A 19 -8.50 -16.32 4.85
N ASP A 20 -8.73 -16.75 3.62
CA ASP A 20 -9.31 -18.05 3.31
C ASP A 20 -8.27 -18.90 2.56
N LEU A 21 -7.79 -19.97 3.20
CA LEU A 21 -6.82 -20.92 2.63
C LEU A 21 -5.54 -20.27 2.05
N GLY A 22 -5.07 -19.18 2.68
CA GLY A 22 -3.89 -18.45 2.22
C GLY A 22 -4.17 -17.40 1.13
N ARG A 23 -5.44 -17.11 0.86
CA ARG A 23 -5.86 -16.03 -0.05
C ARG A 23 -6.55 -14.94 0.73
N VAL A 24 -6.25 -13.70 0.35
CA VAL A 24 -6.97 -12.53 0.84
C VAL A 24 -8.25 -12.40 0.03
N ALA A 25 -9.37 -12.24 0.71
CA ALA A 25 -10.66 -12.02 0.09
C ALA A 25 -11.43 -10.89 0.78
N ILE A 26 -12.35 -10.32 0.01
CA ILE A 26 -13.30 -9.34 0.49
C ILE A 26 -14.61 -10.06 0.79
N PRO A 27 -15.29 -9.77 1.92
CA PRO A 27 -16.57 -10.39 2.23
C PRO A 27 -17.56 -10.26 1.07
N ALA A 28 -18.15 -11.38 0.64
CA ALA A 28 -18.98 -11.45 -0.58
C ALA A 28 -20.20 -10.50 -0.56
N GLU A 29 -20.73 -10.21 0.62
CA GLU A 29 -21.91 -9.35 0.82
C GLU A 29 -21.58 -7.85 0.83
N ALA A 30 -20.30 -7.48 0.81
CA ALA A 30 -19.86 -6.10 0.93
C ALA A 30 -19.31 -5.57 -0.40
N CYS A 31 -19.77 -4.38 -0.82
CA CYS A 31 -19.13 -3.66 -1.92
C CYS A 31 -17.90 -2.89 -1.42
N LEU A 32 -16.91 -2.69 -2.30
CA LEU A 32 -15.67 -1.98 -1.98
C LEU A 32 -15.93 -0.61 -1.37
N PHE A 33 -16.83 0.18 -1.95
CA PHE A 33 -17.10 1.53 -1.48
C PHE A 33 -17.59 1.57 -0.02
N SER A 34 -18.40 0.59 0.41
CA SER A 34 -18.89 0.53 1.79
C SER A 34 -17.75 0.23 2.78
N LEU A 35 -16.88 -0.73 2.44
CA LEU A 35 -15.72 -1.07 3.26
C LEU A 35 -14.72 0.10 3.32
N LEU A 36 -14.48 0.74 2.18
CA LEU A 36 -13.60 1.92 2.10
C LEU A 36 -14.18 3.11 2.86
N SER A 37 -15.50 3.27 2.93
CA SER A 37 -16.16 4.29 3.76
C SER A 37 -15.94 4.05 5.26
N GLU A 38 -16.02 2.80 5.70
CA GLU A 38 -15.70 2.42 7.08
C GLU A 38 -14.22 2.69 7.39
N CYS A 39 -13.32 2.25 6.50
CA CYS A 39 -11.88 2.48 6.64
C CYS A 39 -11.55 3.98 6.65
N PHE A 40 -12.14 4.76 5.76
CA PHE A 40 -11.97 6.22 5.71
C PHE A 40 -12.34 6.88 7.04
N SER A 41 -13.45 6.45 7.64
CA SER A 41 -13.91 6.96 8.94
C SER A 41 -12.91 6.61 10.06
N LYS A 42 -12.39 5.37 10.07
CA LYS A 42 -11.34 4.91 11.01
C LYS A 42 -10.04 5.70 10.84
N ILE A 43 -9.54 5.83 9.61
CA ILE A 43 -8.31 6.57 9.30
C ILE A 43 -8.45 8.03 9.73
N ARG A 44 -9.58 8.66 9.41
CA ARG A 44 -9.86 10.05 9.83
C ARG A 44 -9.84 10.20 11.35
N ALA A 45 -10.43 9.25 12.09
CA ALA A 45 -10.42 9.27 13.55
C ALA A 45 -8.99 9.10 14.11
N ILE A 46 -8.17 8.25 13.51
CA ILE A 46 -6.78 7.97 13.96
C ILE A 46 -5.87 9.17 13.71
N PHE A 47 -6.00 9.84 12.56
CA PHE A 47 -5.21 11.04 12.25
C PHE A 47 -5.73 12.30 12.96
N ASN A 48 -7.03 12.35 13.28
CA ASN A 48 -7.68 13.42 14.04
C ASN A 48 -7.28 14.83 13.58
N LEU A 49 -7.35 15.07 12.27
CA LEU A 49 -6.94 16.34 11.67
C LEU A 49 -7.90 17.47 12.06
N TYR A 50 -7.36 18.69 12.24
CA TYR A 50 -8.16 19.86 12.56
C TYR A 50 -8.86 20.41 11.30
N ASP A 51 -10.14 20.04 11.16
CA ASP A 51 -11.03 20.35 10.04
C ASP A 51 -12.29 21.07 10.56
N PRO A 52 -12.24 22.40 10.80
CA PRO A 52 -13.34 23.14 11.40
C PRO A 52 -14.58 23.21 10.50
N ASP A 53 -14.37 23.19 9.17
CA ASP A 53 -15.44 23.24 8.17
C ASP A 53 -16.03 21.85 7.89
N GLY A 54 -15.47 20.79 8.49
CA GLY A 54 -15.95 19.41 8.35
C GLY A 54 -15.89 18.91 6.90
N ILE A 55 -14.93 19.36 6.11
CA ILE A 55 -14.81 19.02 4.68
C ILE A 55 -14.58 17.51 4.52
N LEU A 56 -13.74 16.90 5.37
CA LEU A 56 -13.51 15.45 5.39
C LEU A 56 -14.70 14.67 5.98
N ALA A 57 -15.70 15.35 6.55
CA ALA A 57 -16.95 14.74 7.00
C ALA A 57 -18.04 14.73 5.93
N GLN A 58 -17.84 15.42 4.81
CA GLN A 58 -18.79 15.47 3.72
C GLN A 58 -18.87 14.10 3.01
N SER A 59 -20.06 13.75 2.52
CA SER A 59 -20.30 12.49 1.80
C SER A 59 -19.47 12.34 0.53
N SER A 60 -19.06 13.46 -0.09
CA SER A 60 -18.23 13.49 -1.30
C SER A 60 -16.72 13.40 -1.02
N ALA A 61 -16.29 13.51 0.24
CA ALA A 61 -14.87 13.56 0.58
C ALA A 61 -14.12 12.28 0.17
N LEU A 62 -14.72 11.12 0.43
CA LEU A 62 -14.15 9.84 0.04
C LEU A 62 -14.02 9.73 -1.49
N GLU A 63 -15.05 10.12 -2.24
CA GLU A 63 -15.02 10.06 -3.71
C GLU A 63 -13.90 10.94 -4.29
N ARG A 64 -13.70 12.13 -3.72
CA ARG A 64 -12.60 13.04 -4.10
C ARG A 64 -11.23 12.45 -3.78
N ILE A 65 -11.11 11.71 -2.67
CA ILE A 65 -9.87 11.03 -2.31
C ILE A 65 -9.61 9.84 -3.23
N LEU A 66 -10.62 9.03 -3.51
CA LEU A 66 -10.50 7.88 -4.43
C LEU A 66 -10.16 8.33 -5.85
N SER A 67 -10.71 9.45 -6.33
CA SER A 67 -10.36 10.00 -7.64
C SER A 67 -8.94 10.57 -7.70
N ALA A 68 -8.36 10.94 -6.57
CA ALA A 68 -6.94 11.30 -6.49
C ALA A 68 -6.02 10.08 -6.42
N ILE A 69 -6.52 8.92 -5.95
CA ILE A 69 -5.76 7.68 -5.85
C ILE A 69 -5.79 6.91 -7.16
N PHE A 70 -6.97 6.68 -7.74
CA PHE A 70 -7.14 5.82 -8.91
C PHE A 70 -7.29 6.60 -10.21
N ASP A 71 -6.79 6.01 -11.29
CA ASP A 71 -7.07 6.47 -12.64
C ASP A 71 -8.52 6.10 -13.03
N THR A 72 -9.05 6.72 -14.09
CA THR A 72 -10.48 6.65 -14.47
C THR A 72 -11.00 5.22 -14.66
N THR A 73 -10.15 4.29 -15.11
CA THR A 73 -10.51 2.88 -15.35
C THR A 73 -10.77 2.13 -14.05
N SER A 74 -9.88 2.26 -13.07
CA SER A 74 -10.00 1.59 -11.77
C SER A 74 -11.01 2.29 -10.84
N LEU A 75 -11.25 3.59 -11.05
CA LEU A 75 -12.16 4.40 -10.24
C LEU A 75 -13.60 3.85 -10.23
N ALA A 76 -14.06 3.30 -11.36
CA ALA A 76 -15.41 2.74 -11.47
C ALA A 76 -15.66 1.59 -10.47
N PHE A 77 -14.66 0.74 -10.22
CA PHE A 77 -14.77 -0.40 -9.31
C PHE A 77 -14.80 0.03 -7.83
N VAL A 78 -14.03 1.06 -7.47
CA VAL A 78 -13.92 1.50 -6.07
C VAL A 78 -15.01 2.48 -5.65
N THR A 79 -15.66 3.15 -6.62
CA THR A 79 -16.83 4.03 -6.40
C THR A 79 -18.17 3.30 -6.56
N GLU A 80 -18.15 2.03 -6.97
CA GLU A 80 -19.36 1.23 -7.11
C GLU A 80 -20.03 1.01 -5.74
N ARG A 81 -21.29 1.42 -5.62
CA ARG A 81 -22.10 1.20 -4.41
C ARG A 81 -22.83 -0.14 -4.40
N THR A 82 -22.77 -0.87 -5.51
CA THR A 82 -23.32 -2.23 -5.67
C THR A 82 -22.19 -3.25 -5.83
N VAL A 83 -22.53 -4.54 -5.85
CA VAL A 83 -21.57 -5.65 -6.02
C VAL A 83 -21.45 -6.09 -7.49
N ARG A 84 -22.13 -5.40 -8.43
CA ARG A 84 -22.39 -5.92 -9.79
C ARG A 84 -21.16 -5.83 -10.69
N ILE A 85 -20.44 -4.71 -10.67
CA ILE A 85 -19.22 -4.52 -11.48
C ILE A 85 -18.08 -5.32 -10.85
N LEU A 86 -18.07 -5.43 -9.52
CA LEU A 86 -17.13 -6.27 -8.76
C LEU A 86 -17.26 -7.77 -9.03
N ALA A 87 -18.42 -8.27 -9.45
CA ALA A 87 -18.62 -9.69 -9.74
C ALA A 87 -17.71 -10.21 -10.88
N GLY A 88 -17.22 -9.32 -11.76
CA GLY A 88 -16.30 -9.67 -12.84
C GLY A 88 -14.82 -9.72 -12.44
N LEU A 89 -14.48 -9.27 -11.22
CA LEU A 89 -13.11 -9.30 -10.71
C LEU A 89 -12.89 -10.54 -9.84
N ASP A 90 -11.68 -11.10 -9.90
CA ASP A 90 -11.27 -12.14 -8.97
C ASP A 90 -10.97 -11.55 -7.58
N ASP A 91 -10.82 -12.43 -6.57
CA ASP A 91 -10.58 -11.98 -5.20
C ASP A 91 -9.23 -11.29 -5.04
N HIS A 92 -8.29 -11.61 -5.93
CA HIS A 92 -6.97 -10.99 -5.98
C HIS A 92 -7.07 -9.51 -6.37
N ASP A 93 -7.69 -9.20 -7.51
CA ASP A 93 -7.87 -7.85 -8.03
C ASP A 93 -8.70 -6.99 -7.06
N LYS A 94 -9.75 -7.55 -6.47
CA LYS A 94 -10.54 -6.88 -5.43
C LYS A 94 -9.66 -6.50 -4.24
N SER A 95 -8.86 -7.44 -3.75
CA SER A 95 -7.95 -7.20 -2.62
C SER A 95 -6.88 -6.18 -2.97
N CYS A 96 -6.32 -6.22 -4.18
CA CYS A 96 -5.39 -5.23 -4.69
C CYS A 96 -6.00 -3.82 -4.67
N LEU A 97 -7.20 -3.64 -5.25
CA LEU A 97 -7.89 -2.35 -5.27
C LEU A 97 -8.18 -1.84 -3.85
N PHE A 98 -8.64 -2.72 -2.96
CA PHE A 98 -8.91 -2.35 -1.57
C PHE A 98 -7.63 -1.88 -0.87
N VAL A 99 -6.55 -2.64 -0.97
CA VAL A 99 -5.29 -2.33 -0.29
C VAL A 99 -4.63 -1.10 -0.88
N GLN A 100 -4.69 -0.90 -2.19
CA GLN A 100 -4.27 0.34 -2.86
C GLN A 100 -5.02 1.56 -2.33
N ALA A 101 -6.34 1.45 -2.14
CA ALA A 101 -7.15 2.52 -1.60
C ALA A 101 -6.77 2.84 -0.14
N VAL A 102 -6.61 1.82 0.71
CA VAL A 102 -6.18 1.99 2.11
C VAL A 102 -4.80 2.65 2.19
N ALA A 103 -3.85 2.21 1.37
CA ALA A 103 -2.51 2.78 1.30
C ALA A 103 -2.54 4.25 0.84
N GLY A 104 -3.31 4.53 -0.22
CA GLY A 104 -3.47 5.87 -0.77
C GLY A 104 -4.13 6.84 0.21
N MET A 105 -5.21 6.41 0.89
CA MET A 105 -5.86 7.18 1.95
C MET A 105 -4.87 7.48 3.08
N THR A 106 -4.19 6.47 3.61
CA THR A 106 -3.21 6.63 4.68
C THR A 106 -2.09 7.63 4.30
N LEU A 107 -1.61 7.57 3.06
CA LEU A 107 -0.61 8.52 2.56
C LEU A 107 -1.13 9.95 2.43
N LEU A 108 -2.35 10.12 1.92
CA LEU A 108 -2.97 11.43 1.80
C LEU A 108 -3.20 12.06 3.17
N PHE A 109 -3.71 11.30 4.14
CA PHE A 109 -3.88 11.79 5.51
C PHE A 109 -2.54 12.17 6.17
N ARG A 110 -1.46 11.41 5.92
CA ARG A 110 -0.11 11.81 6.34
C ARG A 110 0.34 13.12 5.69
N ARG A 111 0.07 13.31 4.39
CA ARG A 111 0.43 14.56 3.71
C ARG A 111 -0.34 15.72 4.31
N LEU A 112 -1.64 15.57 4.50
CA LEU A 112 -2.50 16.58 5.13
C LEU A 112 -2.04 16.91 6.56
N SER A 113 -1.67 15.90 7.36
CA SER A 113 -1.13 16.13 8.71
C SER A 113 0.19 16.90 8.71
N SER A 114 1.03 16.69 7.69
CA SER A 114 2.32 17.36 7.56
C SER A 114 2.23 18.84 7.19
N VAL A 115 1.10 19.31 6.65
CA VAL A 115 0.90 20.73 6.32
C VAL A 115 0.83 21.59 7.60
N GLY A 116 0.47 21.00 8.74
CA GLY A 116 0.50 21.66 10.05
C GLY A 116 -0.48 22.83 10.22
N SER A 117 -1.40 23.02 9.27
CA SER A 117 -2.36 24.12 9.24
C SER A 117 -3.80 23.63 9.37
N VAL A 118 -4.70 24.56 9.67
CA VAL A 118 -6.15 24.34 9.57
C VAL A 118 -6.49 23.82 8.17
N LEU A 119 -7.22 22.70 8.10
CA LEU A 119 -7.66 22.17 6.82
C LEU A 119 -8.74 23.08 6.24
N SER A 120 -8.52 23.48 4.99
CA SER A 120 -9.49 24.19 4.17
C SER A 120 -9.65 23.45 2.85
N ASP A 121 -10.75 23.71 2.14
CA ASP A 121 -11.05 23.00 0.90
C ASP A 121 -9.99 23.26 -0.18
N ALA A 122 -9.40 24.45 -0.17
CA ALA A 122 -8.29 24.80 -1.07
C ALA A 122 -7.02 23.98 -0.78
N ILE A 123 -6.69 23.76 0.49
CA ILE A 123 -5.53 22.93 0.88
C ILE A 123 -5.78 21.47 0.50
N ILE A 124 -6.96 20.95 0.82
CA ILE A 124 -7.34 19.56 0.50
C ILE A 124 -7.28 19.37 -1.02
N SER A 125 -7.94 20.22 -1.80
CA SER A 125 -7.93 20.14 -3.27
C SER A 125 -6.52 20.16 -3.85
N ARG A 126 -5.67 21.07 -3.35
CA ARG A 126 -4.28 21.19 -3.79
C ARG A 126 -3.48 19.93 -3.47
N GLU A 127 -3.59 19.38 -2.26
CA GLU A 127 -2.85 18.18 -1.88
C GLU A 127 -3.36 16.93 -2.61
N LEU A 128 -4.67 16.83 -2.87
CA LEU A 128 -5.24 15.77 -3.72
C LEU A 128 -4.70 15.83 -5.14
N GLN A 129 -4.67 17.01 -5.76
CA GLN A 129 -4.12 17.16 -7.10
C GLN A 129 -2.62 16.82 -7.14
N ARG A 130 -1.83 17.35 -6.20
CA ARG A 130 -0.40 17.01 -6.08
C ARG A 130 -0.16 15.53 -5.85
N PHE A 131 -1.06 14.84 -5.17
CA PHE A 131 -0.99 13.40 -4.97
C PHE A 131 -1.31 12.63 -6.25
N ALA A 132 -2.39 13.01 -6.95
CA ALA A 132 -2.80 12.43 -8.22
C ALA A 132 -1.68 12.47 -9.28
N GLU A 133 -0.95 13.59 -9.33
CA GLU A 133 0.17 13.79 -10.25
C GLU A 133 1.51 13.22 -9.74
N SER A 134 1.56 12.68 -8.52
CA SER A 134 2.83 12.25 -7.93
C SER A 134 3.28 10.86 -8.38
N GLU A 135 4.57 10.73 -8.68
CA GLU A 135 5.25 9.44 -8.85
C GLU A 135 5.11 8.53 -7.61
N HIS A 136 4.88 9.13 -6.44
CA HIS A 136 4.62 8.40 -5.20
C HIS A 136 3.35 7.56 -5.28
N ARG A 137 2.28 8.14 -5.82
CA ARG A 137 1.02 7.43 -6.08
C ARG A 137 1.25 6.30 -7.08
N ARG A 138 1.89 6.60 -8.23
CA ARG A 138 2.10 5.63 -9.31
C ARG A 138 2.88 4.40 -8.83
N LEU A 139 4.00 4.59 -8.16
CA LEU A 139 4.85 3.50 -7.67
C LEU A 139 4.19 2.69 -6.54
N MET A 140 3.43 3.34 -5.65
CA MET A 140 2.62 2.65 -4.65
C MET A 140 1.59 1.73 -5.32
N LEU A 141 0.85 2.24 -6.30
CA LEU A 141 -0.16 1.44 -7.02
C LEU A 141 0.49 0.28 -7.76
N GLU A 142 1.58 0.52 -8.49
CA GLU A 142 2.32 -0.50 -9.24
C GLU A 142 2.84 -1.61 -8.33
N LYS A 143 3.47 -1.24 -7.20
CA LYS A 143 4.00 -2.21 -6.22
C LYS A 143 2.90 -3.08 -5.63
N ILE A 144 1.77 -2.48 -5.23
CA ILE A 144 0.67 -3.24 -4.65
C ILE A 144 -0.03 -4.10 -5.72
N GLY A 145 -0.28 -3.54 -6.91
CA GLY A 145 -0.97 -4.23 -8.00
C GLY A 145 -0.18 -5.36 -8.64
N GLY A 146 1.16 -5.29 -8.61
CA GLY A 146 2.04 -6.36 -9.09
C GLY A 146 2.38 -7.43 -8.04
N SER A 147 1.84 -7.32 -6.83
CA SER A 147 2.22 -8.20 -5.72
C SER A 147 1.43 -9.50 -5.72
N SER A 148 2.11 -10.64 -5.71
CA SER A 148 1.46 -11.94 -5.52
C SER A 148 1.04 -12.20 -4.06
N LEU A 149 1.35 -11.29 -3.12
CA LEU A 149 1.11 -11.48 -1.69
C LEU A 149 -0.34 -11.85 -1.40
N PHE A 150 -1.31 -11.21 -2.05
CA PHE A 150 -2.74 -11.46 -1.80
C PHE A 150 -3.21 -12.87 -2.21
N SER A 151 -2.45 -13.56 -3.06
CA SER A 151 -2.71 -14.94 -3.46
C SER A 151 -2.05 -16.00 -2.56
N SER A 152 -1.11 -15.57 -1.70
CA SER A 152 -0.30 -16.44 -0.84
C SER A 152 0.01 -15.77 0.50
N CYS A 153 -1.01 -15.26 1.18
CA CYS A 153 -0.91 -14.57 2.46
C CYS A 153 -1.65 -15.32 3.56
N TYR A 154 -0.95 -15.63 4.65
CA TYR A 154 -1.48 -16.39 5.78
C TYR A 154 -1.72 -15.54 7.04
N THR A 155 -1.27 -14.28 7.04
CA THR A 155 -1.34 -13.40 8.22
C THR A 155 -1.64 -11.96 7.81
N LYS A 156 -2.55 -11.30 8.54
CA LYS A 156 -2.88 -9.88 8.32
C LYS A 156 -1.68 -8.96 8.55
N SER A 157 -0.79 -9.32 9.48
CA SER A 157 0.45 -8.58 9.75
C SER A 157 1.35 -8.48 8.52
N SER A 158 1.43 -9.53 7.70
CA SER A 158 2.23 -9.47 6.46
C SER A 158 1.66 -8.50 5.43
N ILE A 159 0.34 -8.29 5.42
CA ILE A 159 -0.30 -7.27 4.60
C ILE A 159 0.07 -5.87 5.15
N VAL A 160 -0.01 -5.68 6.47
CA VAL A 160 0.37 -4.41 7.12
C VAL A 160 1.82 -4.05 6.80
N ASP A 161 2.76 -4.98 7.03
CA ASP A 161 4.19 -4.80 6.79
C ASP A 161 4.47 -4.47 5.31
N PHE A 162 3.80 -5.18 4.39
CA PHE A 162 3.92 -4.93 2.96
C PHE A 162 3.42 -3.54 2.56
N VAL A 163 2.25 -3.12 3.07
CA VAL A 163 1.68 -1.80 2.79
C VAL A 163 2.56 -0.70 3.38
N MET A 164 3.06 -0.87 4.61
CA MET A 164 4.01 0.06 5.22
C MET A 164 5.28 0.19 4.37
N ALA A 165 5.86 -0.93 3.92
CA ALA A 165 7.03 -0.88 3.03
C ALA A 165 6.73 -0.20 1.69
N ALA A 166 5.54 -0.39 1.11
CA ALA A 166 5.12 0.29 -0.13
C ALA A 166 4.97 1.82 0.04
N ILE A 167 4.60 2.26 1.24
CA ILE A 167 4.44 3.67 1.62
C ILE A 167 5.79 4.31 1.99
N GLU A 168 6.72 3.55 2.55
CA GLU A 168 8.01 4.04 3.06
C GLU A 168 9.18 4.02 2.07
N GLU A 169 9.25 3.03 1.17
CA GLU A 169 10.43 2.81 0.28
C GLU A 169 10.80 4.03 -0.58
N GLN A 170 9.91 5.01 -0.75
CA GLN A 170 10.20 6.22 -1.53
C GLN A 170 10.80 7.39 -0.76
N GLU A 171 10.85 7.37 0.57
CA GLU A 171 11.63 8.37 1.32
C GLU A 171 13.14 8.16 1.11
N VAL A 172 13.58 6.92 0.88
CA VAL A 172 15.00 6.57 0.64
C VAL A 172 15.46 7.08 -0.72
N VAL A 173 14.70 6.81 -1.80
CA VAL A 173 15.02 7.30 -3.15
C VAL A 173 15.01 8.84 -3.24
N ARG A 174 14.24 9.52 -2.39
CA ARG A 174 14.17 10.99 -2.35
C ARG A 174 15.35 11.63 -1.61
N ARG A 175 15.96 10.93 -0.63
CA ARG A 175 17.18 11.39 0.06
C ARG A 175 18.43 11.25 -0.80
N ASP A 176 18.51 10.22 -1.63
CA ASP A 176 19.65 10.01 -2.54
C ASP A 176 19.65 10.94 -3.77
N ARG A 177 18.62 11.76 -3.94
CA ARG A 177 18.48 12.72 -5.06
C ARG A 177 18.76 14.18 -4.67
N LEU A 178 19.42 14.43 -3.54
CA LEU A 178 20.03 15.74 -3.30
C LEU A 178 21.27 15.87 -4.20
N PRO A 179 21.43 16.94 -5.00
CA PRO A 179 22.61 17.11 -5.84
C PRO A 179 23.79 17.46 -4.92
N LEU A 180 24.56 16.44 -4.53
CA LEU A 180 25.91 16.66 -4.04
C LEU A 180 26.73 17.17 -5.22
N SER A 181 26.88 18.49 -5.24
CA SER A 181 27.78 19.23 -6.11
C SER A 181 29.18 18.60 -6.10
N ASN A 182 29.61 18.15 -7.27
CA ASN A 182 30.99 18.09 -7.77
C ASN A 182 32.10 17.85 -6.74
N ALA A 183 32.45 16.58 -6.52
CA ALA A 183 33.84 16.17 -6.34
C ALA A 183 33.98 14.65 -6.55
N GLY A 184 34.79 14.27 -7.55
CA GLY A 184 35.57 13.03 -7.53
C GLY A 184 34.85 11.73 -7.84
N GLU A 185 34.93 11.33 -9.10
CA GLU A 185 35.33 10.00 -9.61
C GLU A 185 34.90 8.72 -8.87
N ASP A 186 34.29 7.83 -9.67
CA ASP A 186 34.40 6.37 -9.65
C ASP A 186 34.28 5.66 -8.31
N LEU A 187 33.15 4.97 -8.12
CA LEU A 187 33.13 3.50 -7.95
C LEU A 187 31.66 3.01 -7.87
N LEU A 188 31.31 2.20 -8.86
CA LEU A 188 30.46 1.02 -8.76
C LEU A 188 28.97 1.22 -8.44
N SER A 189 28.21 1.28 -9.53
CA SER A 189 27.12 0.36 -9.84
C SER A 189 26.90 -0.75 -8.80
N ASP A 190 25.93 -0.56 -7.91
CA ASP A 190 25.23 -1.68 -7.27
C ASP A 190 23.73 -1.50 -7.49
N ALA A 191 23.30 -2.08 -8.61
CA ALA A 191 21.90 -2.38 -8.87
C ALA A 191 21.43 -3.36 -7.78
N VAL A 192 20.56 -2.90 -6.88
CA VAL A 192 19.87 -3.78 -5.93
C VAL A 192 18.92 -4.68 -6.72
N ALA A 193 19.47 -5.82 -7.17
CA ALA A 193 18.76 -6.89 -7.83
C ALA A 193 17.92 -7.65 -6.80
N TRP A 194 16.59 -7.51 -6.88
CA TRP A 194 15.64 -8.38 -6.18
C TRP A 194 15.54 -9.75 -6.86
N VAL A 195 16.67 -10.41 -7.09
CA VAL A 195 16.74 -11.83 -7.43
C VAL A 195 17.25 -12.54 -6.19
N SER A 196 16.34 -13.08 -5.39
CA SER A 196 16.70 -14.15 -4.45
C SER A 196 17.06 -15.40 -5.27
N ASP A 197 18.26 -15.38 -5.84
CA ASP A 197 18.95 -16.59 -6.23
C ASP A 197 19.39 -17.24 -4.92
N ARG A 198 18.71 -18.31 -4.51
CA ARG A 198 19.15 -19.10 -3.36
C ARG A 198 20.52 -19.68 -3.74
N PRO A 199 21.61 -19.37 -3.02
CA PRO A 199 22.77 -20.24 -3.10
C PRO A 199 22.37 -21.53 -2.39
N CYS A 200 22.29 -22.62 -3.16
CA CYS A 200 22.33 -23.97 -2.62
C CYS A 200 23.48 -24.02 -1.61
N LYS A 201 23.14 -24.05 -0.32
CA LYS A 201 24.10 -24.25 0.77
C LYS A 201 24.88 -25.51 0.43
N ASN A 202 26.19 -25.35 0.34
CA ASN A 202 27.16 -26.43 0.48
C ASN A 202 26.78 -27.27 1.70
N MET A 203 26.11 -28.39 1.47
CA MET A 203 25.96 -29.46 2.45
C MET A 203 27.33 -30.12 2.51
N GLY A 204 28.15 -29.68 3.47
CA GLY A 204 29.41 -30.33 3.78
C GLY A 204 29.14 -31.78 4.14
N LEU A 205 29.50 -32.70 3.25
CA LEU A 205 29.55 -34.12 3.56
C LEU A 205 30.73 -34.34 4.53
N PRO A 206 30.51 -34.92 5.73
CA PRO A 206 31.63 -35.36 6.55
C PRO A 206 32.36 -36.48 5.80
N TRP A 207 33.67 -36.30 5.65
CA TRP A 207 34.56 -37.27 5.03
C TRP A 207 34.60 -38.54 5.87
N GLY A 208 33.97 -39.62 5.38
CA GLY A 208 34.13 -40.95 5.98
C GLY A 208 32.91 -41.85 5.90
N PHE A 209 32.45 -42.21 4.70
CA PHE A 209 31.69 -43.44 4.51
C PHE A 209 32.17 -44.15 3.25
N THR A 210 32.86 -45.28 3.46
CA THR A 210 33.17 -46.27 2.42
C THR A 210 31.97 -47.21 2.32
N ILE A 211 31.36 -47.31 1.14
CA ILE A 211 30.34 -48.33 0.85
C ILE A 211 31.07 -49.61 0.46
N MET A 212 30.99 -50.66 1.30
CA MET A 212 31.34 -52.01 0.89
C MET A 212 30.13 -52.66 0.21
N THR A 213 30.31 -53.08 -1.04
CA THR A 213 29.40 -53.99 -1.73
C THR A 213 29.66 -55.43 -1.25
N LEU A 214 28.68 -56.05 -0.61
CA LEU A 214 28.68 -57.50 -0.38
C LEU A 214 28.10 -58.19 -1.62
N ASN A 215 28.80 -59.22 -2.08
CA ASN A 215 28.36 -60.18 -3.10
C ASN A 215 27.86 -61.44 -2.38
#